data_AF-A0A7W0Q7J1-F1
#
_entry.id   AF-A0A7W0Q7J1-F1
#
_cell.length_a   1.000
_cell.length_b   1.000
_cell.length_c   1.000
_cell.angle_alpha   90.00
_cell.angle_beta   90.00
_cell.angle_gamma   90.00
#
_symmetry.space_group_name_H-M   'P 1'
#
loop_
_entity.id
_entity.type
_entity.pdbx_description
1 polymer ?
#
loop_
_entity_poly.entity_id
_entity_poly.type
_entity_poly.pdbx_seq_one_letter_code
_entity_poly.pdbx_strand_id
1 'polypeptide(L)'
;MYRSALTLAWLVGCGSTSSTTTTTNNGPSAAERAAKAQRVEAERAEAERVRRSKLSAAHRELEDEQATALAAKCEKPAQPAEARCLPSCYAVEAADPRAGTKLKGPVEITHLVCKRADDGPFMIADEIGGAKLAVRAVRGRFPKGNKSGTWQAEVEAAASAALKPELARGDVVRVMGEWKPSMHPATKERLQCVAVSHYTKSKRGALDRCGGRGKLACEAMGNSAAHGLNVVRYRLVEATQLQAAGKEAECQQAAREAVAIARGMPRWRQYATLNTAEWKAFPRYRTRFDGVLDEDALFTLAIQLGTEAQAVYAACGGGGNPKTTAAEEQSFHTCW
;
A
#
# COMPACT_ATOMS: atom_id res chain seq x y z
N MET A 1 -11.52 21.55 -33.48
CA MET A 1 -10.53 21.82 -34.54
C MET A 1 -9.67 22.99 -34.11
N TYR A 2 -8.53 22.75 -33.46
CA TYR A 2 -7.42 23.70 -33.34
C TYR A 2 -6.17 22.84 -33.15
N ARG A 3 -5.30 22.81 -34.17
CA ARG A 3 -4.00 22.14 -34.16
C ARG A 3 -2.95 23.21 -33.92
N SER A 4 -2.35 23.25 -32.75
CA SER A 4 -1.15 24.03 -32.50
C SER A 4 0.07 23.20 -32.90
N ALA A 5 0.68 23.56 -34.01
CA ALA A 5 1.96 23.06 -34.47
C ALA A 5 3.07 23.82 -33.72
N LEU A 6 3.93 23.09 -33.01
CA LEU A 6 5.14 23.66 -32.41
C LEU A 6 6.30 23.37 -33.36
N THR A 7 6.77 24.43 -34.03
CA THR A 7 7.91 24.42 -34.95
C THR A 7 9.19 24.61 -34.13
N LEU A 8 10.05 23.59 -34.03
CA LEU A 8 11.39 23.74 -33.46
C LEU A 8 12.38 24.10 -34.58
N ALA A 9 12.88 25.34 -34.55
CA ALA A 9 13.91 25.83 -35.44
C ALA A 9 15.28 25.25 -35.03
N TRP A 10 15.92 24.54 -35.94
CA TRP A 10 17.33 24.16 -35.86
C TRP A 10 18.19 25.33 -36.35
N LEU A 11 18.97 25.93 -35.44
CA LEU A 11 20.04 26.85 -35.81
C LEU A 11 21.34 26.07 -35.95
N VAL A 12 21.72 25.83 -37.21
CA VAL A 12 23.03 25.36 -37.62
C VAL A 12 23.97 26.55 -37.64
N GLY A 13 24.87 26.63 -36.67
CA GLY A 13 25.99 27.57 -36.66
C GLY A 13 27.22 26.91 -37.25
N CYS A 14 27.48 27.14 -38.54
CA CYS A 14 28.78 26.91 -39.16
C CYS A 14 29.69 28.11 -38.87
N GLY A 15 30.74 27.90 -38.07
CA GLY A 15 31.79 28.88 -37.81
C GLY A 15 33.15 28.21 -37.85
N SER A 16 33.80 28.29 -39.01
CA SER A 16 35.18 27.85 -39.25
C SER A 16 36.18 28.69 -38.47
N THR A 17 37.14 28.04 -37.82
CA THR A 17 38.53 28.50 -37.75
C THR A 17 39.43 27.30 -37.53
N SER A 18 39.98 26.81 -38.63
CA SER A 18 41.04 25.80 -38.64
C SER A 18 42.34 26.44 -38.14
N SER A 19 42.61 26.33 -36.83
CA SER A 19 43.97 26.42 -36.32
C SER A 19 44.49 25.01 -36.12
N THR A 20 45.36 24.55 -37.02
CA THR A 20 46.09 23.29 -36.90
C THR A 20 47.15 23.44 -35.81
N THR A 21 46.71 23.45 -34.56
CA THR A 21 47.58 23.24 -33.41
C THR A 21 47.68 21.73 -33.24
N THR A 22 48.75 21.14 -33.76
CA THR A 22 49.14 19.75 -33.50
C THR A 22 49.45 19.62 -32.01
N THR A 23 48.41 19.55 -31.20
CA THR A 23 48.51 19.18 -29.80
C THR A 23 48.79 17.68 -29.83
N THR A 24 50.00 17.29 -29.46
CA THR A 24 50.34 15.89 -29.18
C THR A 24 49.31 15.34 -28.22
N ASN A 25 48.34 14.60 -28.76
CA ASN A 25 47.29 13.94 -28.00
C ASN A 25 47.94 12.78 -27.24
N ASN A 26 48.59 13.11 -26.12
CA ASN A 26 48.96 12.17 -25.07
C ASN A 26 47.69 11.74 -24.33
N GLY A 27 46.70 11.27 -25.09
CA GLY A 27 45.52 10.64 -24.53
C GLY A 27 45.94 9.35 -23.83
N PRO A 28 45.29 8.98 -22.71
CA PRO A 28 45.66 7.79 -21.97
C PRO A 28 45.63 6.58 -22.91
N SER A 29 46.73 5.85 -22.88
CA SER A 29 46.92 4.60 -23.62
C SER A 29 45.76 3.64 -23.32
N ALA A 30 45.50 2.70 -24.23
CA ALA A 30 44.48 1.67 -23.99
C ALA A 30 44.73 0.92 -22.67
N ALA A 31 46.00 0.76 -22.29
CA ALA A 31 46.41 0.18 -21.00
C ALA A 31 45.99 1.05 -19.80
N GLU A 32 46.18 2.37 -19.86
CA GLU A 32 45.76 3.28 -18.78
C GLU A 32 44.22 3.33 -18.64
N ARG A 33 43.49 3.25 -19.75
CA ARG A 33 42.02 3.16 -19.72
C ARG A 33 41.54 1.84 -19.12
N ALA A 34 42.18 0.72 -19.45
CA ALA A 34 41.87 -0.58 -18.87
C ALA A 34 42.19 -0.63 -17.36
N ALA A 35 43.34 -0.10 -16.94
CA ALA A 35 43.73 -0.03 -15.54
C ALA A 35 42.77 0.86 -14.73
N LYS A 36 42.33 1.99 -15.29
CA LYS A 36 41.32 2.86 -14.66
C LYS A 36 39.97 2.16 -14.52
N ALA A 37 39.53 1.41 -15.54
CA ALA A 37 38.28 0.65 -15.49
C ALA A 37 38.32 -0.44 -14.40
N GLN A 38 39.42 -1.20 -14.32
CA GLN A 38 39.62 -2.22 -13.28
C GLN A 38 39.62 -1.61 -11.88
N ARG A 39 40.25 -0.44 -11.70
CA ARG A 39 40.24 0.26 -10.41
C ARG A 39 38.84 0.71 -10.00
N VAL A 40 38.06 1.26 -10.92
CA VAL A 40 36.66 1.67 -10.66
C VAL A 40 35.80 0.47 -10.31
N GLU A 41 35.98 -0.66 -10.99
CA GLU A 41 35.26 -1.90 -10.70
C GLU A 41 35.64 -2.47 -9.33
N ALA A 42 36.93 -2.46 -8.96
CA ALA A 42 37.40 -2.88 -7.65
C ALA A 42 36.87 -1.97 -6.53
N GLU A 43 36.88 -0.64 -6.72
CA GLU A 43 36.31 0.32 -5.77
C GLU A 43 34.79 0.12 -5.59
N ARG A 44 34.07 -0.16 -6.69
CA ARG A 44 32.64 -0.49 -6.65
C ARG A 44 32.37 -1.81 -5.93
N ALA A 45 33.18 -2.84 -6.19
CA ALA A 45 33.06 -4.14 -5.53
C ALA A 45 33.33 -4.03 -4.01
N GLU A 46 34.32 -3.23 -3.62
CA GLU A 46 34.62 -2.96 -2.21
C GLU A 46 33.49 -2.18 -1.54
N ALA A 47 32.96 -1.13 -2.17
CA ALA A 47 31.81 -0.39 -1.65
C ALA A 47 30.58 -1.28 -1.46
N GLU A 48 30.33 -2.19 -2.40
CA GLU A 48 29.25 -3.18 -2.29
C GLU A 48 29.50 -4.18 -1.15
N ARG A 49 30.74 -4.64 -0.96
CA ARG A 49 31.12 -5.53 0.15
C ARG A 49 30.91 -4.85 1.49
N VAL A 50 31.35 -3.60 1.65
CA VAL A 50 31.14 -2.80 2.87
C VAL A 50 29.65 -2.59 3.12
N ARG A 51 28.86 -2.28 2.08
CA ARG A 51 27.40 -2.15 2.17
C ARG A 51 26.75 -3.43 2.67
N ARG A 52 27.12 -4.59 2.10
CA ARG A 52 26.63 -5.91 2.53
C ARG A 52 27.02 -6.24 3.96
N SER A 53 28.26 -5.93 4.37
CA SER A 53 28.71 -6.14 5.74
C SER A 53 27.91 -5.30 6.75
N LYS A 54 27.69 -4.01 6.46
CA LYS A 54 26.83 -3.14 7.30
C LYS A 54 25.39 -3.65 7.39
N LEU A 55 24.83 -4.08 6.27
CA LEU A 55 23.48 -4.68 6.24
C LEU A 55 23.42 -5.97 7.06
N SER A 56 24.44 -6.83 6.97
CA SER A 56 24.53 -8.07 7.76
C SER A 56 24.70 -7.79 9.26
N ALA A 57 25.45 -6.75 9.64
CA ALA A 57 25.62 -6.38 11.05
C ALA A 57 24.31 -5.84 11.66
N ALA A 58 23.66 -4.88 10.98
CA ALA A 58 22.34 -4.36 11.39
C ALA A 58 21.28 -5.48 11.41
N HIS A 59 21.44 -6.49 10.57
CA HIS A 59 20.58 -7.66 10.51
C HIS A 59 20.76 -8.59 11.72
N ARG A 60 21.99 -8.91 12.12
CA ARG A 60 22.25 -9.68 13.36
C ARG A 60 21.70 -8.96 14.59
N GLU A 61 21.85 -7.64 14.64
CA GLU A 61 21.28 -6.81 15.72
C GLU A 61 19.75 -6.95 15.78
N LEU A 62 19.07 -6.88 14.63
CA LEU A 62 17.62 -7.12 14.56
C LEU A 62 17.23 -8.56 14.93
N GLU A 63 18.00 -9.57 14.53
CA GLU A 63 17.75 -10.96 14.90
C GLU A 63 17.90 -11.19 16.41
N ASP A 64 18.95 -10.64 17.01
CA ASP A 64 19.21 -10.75 18.45
C ASP A 64 18.10 -10.04 19.24
N GLU A 65 17.66 -8.85 18.80
CA GLU A 65 16.52 -8.14 19.37
C GLU A 65 15.23 -8.97 19.29
N GLN A 66 14.97 -9.61 18.14
CA GLN A 66 13.78 -10.43 17.92
C GLN A 66 13.80 -11.72 18.72
N ALA A 67 14.92 -12.44 18.71
CA ALA A 67 15.10 -13.67 19.47
C ALA A 67 14.95 -13.40 20.98
N THR A 68 15.50 -12.28 21.46
CA THR A 68 15.33 -11.83 22.85
C THR A 68 13.86 -11.51 23.15
N ALA A 69 13.16 -10.81 22.25
CA ALA A 69 11.75 -10.49 22.43
C ALA A 69 10.84 -11.73 22.42
N LEU A 70 11.14 -12.73 21.59
CA LEU A 70 10.42 -14.00 21.53
C LEU A 70 10.70 -14.86 22.78
N ALA A 71 11.97 -14.98 23.20
CA ALA A 71 12.34 -15.72 24.41
C ALA A 71 11.68 -15.15 25.68
N ALA A 72 11.62 -13.81 25.80
CA ALA A 72 10.95 -13.13 26.91
C ALA A 72 9.43 -13.41 26.98
N LYS A 73 8.79 -13.83 25.88
CA LYS A 73 7.38 -14.26 25.88
C LYS A 73 7.22 -15.72 26.35
N CYS A 74 8.22 -16.58 26.19
CA CYS A 74 8.15 -17.99 26.55
C CYS A 74 8.38 -18.25 28.05
N GLU A 75 9.16 -17.40 28.73
CA GLU A 75 9.52 -17.61 30.15
C GLU A 75 8.50 -17.06 31.15
N LYS A 76 7.60 -16.16 30.73
CA LYS A 76 6.53 -15.69 31.60
C LYS A 76 5.41 -16.74 31.60
N PRO A 77 4.99 -17.26 32.78
CA PRO A 77 3.80 -18.09 32.83
C PRO A 77 2.66 -17.31 32.17
N ALA A 78 1.90 -17.97 31.29
CA ALA A 78 0.76 -17.37 30.61
C ALA A 78 -0.06 -16.62 31.66
N GLN A 79 0.04 -15.29 31.66
CA GLN A 79 -0.84 -14.50 32.52
C GLN A 79 -2.26 -14.95 32.18
N PRO A 80 -3.13 -15.18 33.18
CA PRO A 80 -4.50 -15.62 32.93
C PRO A 80 -5.03 -14.71 31.85
N ALA A 81 -5.36 -15.25 30.68
CA ALA A 81 -5.59 -14.50 29.44
C ALA A 81 -6.37 -13.24 29.76
N GLU A 82 -5.66 -12.15 30.06
CA GLU A 82 -6.31 -10.90 30.33
C GLU A 82 -7.04 -10.66 29.03
N ALA A 83 -8.29 -10.22 29.08
CA ALA A 83 -9.09 -9.86 27.92
C ALA A 83 -8.45 -8.74 27.05
N ARG A 84 -7.15 -8.47 27.23
CA ARG A 84 -6.19 -7.87 26.34
C ARG A 84 -5.86 -8.83 25.20
N CYS A 85 -6.80 -9.00 24.28
CA CYS A 85 -6.41 -9.21 22.89
C CYS A 85 -5.41 -8.09 22.53
N LEU A 86 -4.16 -8.48 22.26
CA LEU A 86 -3.09 -7.63 21.74
C LEU A 86 -3.55 -6.90 20.45
N PRO A 87 -2.87 -5.82 20.03
CA PRO A 87 -3.43 -4.53 19.64
C PRO A 87 -4.12 -4.54 18.28
N SER A 88 -5.30 -5.12 18.23
CA SER A 88 -6.51 -4.43 17.85
C SER A 88 -7.62 -5.46 17.92
N CYS A 89 -8.66 -5.20 18.70
CA CYS A 89 -9.93 -5.92 18.61
C CYS A 89 -10.65 -5.61 17.27
N TYR A 90 -9.89 -5.37 16.21
CA TYR A 90 -10.33 -5.06 14.88
C TYR A 90 -10.46 -6.39 14.14
N ALA A 91 -11.70 -6.74 13.82
CA ALA A 91 -11.98 -7.97 13.10
C ALA A 91 -11.35 -7.92 11.70
N VAL A 92 -10.57 -8.96 11.40
CA VAL A 92 -9.98 -9.22 10.09
C VAL A 92 -11.05 -9.15 9.01
N GLU A 93 -10.70 -8.56 7.86
CA GLU A 93 -11.60 -8.46 6.72
C GLU A 93 -12.15 -9.85 6.33
N ALA A 94 -13.47 -9.98 6.26
CA ALA A 94 -14.10 -11.19 5.73
C ALA A 94 -13.71 -11.37 4.25
N ALA A 95 -13.62 -12.62 3.80
CA ALA A 95 -13.42 -12.87 2.38
C ALA A 95 -14.53 -12.22 1.54
N ASP A 96 -14.16 -11.71 0.36
CA ASP A 96 -15.13 -11.13 -0.57
C ASP A 96 -16.28 -12.11 -0.81
N PRO A 97 -17.55 -11.69 -0.68
CA PRO A 97 -18.70 -12.59 -0.83
C PRO A 97 -18.81 -13.21 -2.23
N ARG A 98 -18.11 -12.65 -3.22
CA ARG A 98 -18.06 -13.15 -4.60
C ARG A 98 -16.89 -14.12 -4.82
N ALA A 99 -15.99 -14.29 -3.85
CA ALA A 99 -14.83 -15.17 -3.95
C ALA A 99 -15.25 -16.60 -4.34
N GLY A 100 -14.45 -17.27 -5.17
CA GLY A 100 -14.75 -18.62 -5.66
C GLY A 100 -15.80 -18.69 -6.78
N THR A 101 -16.57 -17.62 -7.04
CA THR A 101 -17.57 -17.60 -8.12
C THR A 101 -16.89 -17.69 -9.48
N LYS A 102 -17.12 -18.80 -10.20
CA LYS A 102 -16.54 -19.02 -11.53
C LYS A 102 -17.19 -18.10 -12.56
N LEU A 103 -16.36 -17.30 -13.22
CA LEU A 103 -16.79 -16.38 -14.26
C LEU A 103 -16.73 -17.08 -15.62
N LYS A 104 -17.82 -17.00 -16.40
CA LYS A 104 -17.93 -17.53 -17.75
C LYS A 104 -18.61 -16.51 -18.67
N GLY A 105 -17.88 -16.07 -19.69
CA GLY A 105 -18.39 -15.12 -20.68
C GLY A 105 -18.43 -13.68 -20.16
N PRO A 106 -19.25 -12.81 -20.77
CA PRO A 106 -19.43 -11.44 -20.31
C PRO A 106 -20.11 -11.41 -18.93
N VAL A 107 -19.49 -10.73 -17.99
CA VAL A 107 -20.01 -10.59 -16.61
C VAL A 107 -20.00 -9.15 -16.16
N GLU A 108 -20.87 -8.85 -15.20
CA GLU A 108 -20.93 -7.63 -14.43
C GLU A 108 -20.56 -7.95 -12.98
N ILE A 109 -19.61 -7.20 -12.46
CA ILE A 109 -19.12 -7.30 -11.09
C ILE A 109 -19.46 -5.99 -10.40
N THR A 110 -20.31 -6.04 -9.39
CA THR A 110 -20.72 -4.85 -8.64
C THR A 110 -19.71 -4.58 -7.54
N HIS A 111 -19.12 -3.40 -7.56
CA HIS A 111 -18.27 -2.85 -6.53
C HIS A 111 -18.98 -1.73 -5.76
N LEU A 112 -18.52 -1.44 -4.55
CA LEU A 112 -18.90 -0.25 -3.81
C LEU A 112 -17.72 0.73 -3.81
N VAL A 113 -17.94 1.94 -4.31
CA VAL A 113 -16.93 3.00 -4.30
C VAL A 113 -17.36 4.07 -3.31
N CYS A 114 -16.48 4.38 -2.36
CA CYS A 114 -16.75 5.36 -1.33
C CYS A 114 -15.81 6.56 -1.43
N LYS A 115 -16.31 7.72 -1.02
CA LYS A 115 -15.59 8.96 -0.83
C LYS A 115 -15.64 9.33 0.66
N ARG A 116 -14.51 9.74 1.22
CA ARG A 116 -14.41 10.26 2.60
C ARG A 116 -14.95 11.70 2.66
N ALA A 117 -15.34 12.17 3.85
CA ALA A 117 -15.95 13.49 4.03
C ALA A 117 -15.05 14.66 3.60
N ASP A 118 -13.73 14.52 3.73
CA ASP A 118 -12.75 15.60 3.52
C ASP A 118 -12.16 15.64 2.10
N ASP A 119 -12.98 15.36 1.08
CA ASP A 119 -12.54 15.26 -0.32
C ASP A 119 -11.38 14.26 -0.56
N GLY A 120 -11.24 13.28 0.34
CA GLY A 120 -10.26 12.21 0.21
C GLY A 120 -10.44 11.37 -1.06
N PRO A 121 -9.41 10.61 -1.46
CA PRO A 121 -9.46 9.79 -2.67
C PRO A 121 -10.61 8.78 -2.62
N PHE A 122 -11.13 8.44 -3.80
CA PHE A 122 -12.10 7.36 -3.91
C PHE A 122 -11.45 6.02 -3.57
N MET A 123 -12.16 5.19 -2.82
CA MET A 123 -11.73 3.86 -2.41
C MET A 123 -12.78 2.81 -2.81
N ILE A 124 -12.32 1.63 -3.21
CA ILE A 124 -13.20 0.47 -3.39
C ILE A 124 -13.39 -0.17 -2.02
N ALA A 125 -14.59 -0.03 -1.45
CA ALA A 125 -14.96 -0.43 -0.10
C ALA A 125 -15.98 -1.58 -0.13
N ASP A 126 -15.63 -2.64 -0.87
CA ASP A 126 -16.49 -3.78 -1.11
C ASP A 126 -16.93 -4.46 0.22
N GLU A 127 -16.08 -4.44 1.25
CA GLU A 127 -16.39 -4.96 2.58
C GLU A 127 -17.58 -4.26 3.28
N ILE A 128 -17.89 -3.02 2.91
CA ILE A 128 -19.07 -2.28 3.42
C ILE A 128 -20.33 -2.71 2.67
N GLY A 129 -20.20 -3.09 1.39
CA GLY A 129 -21.31 -3.52 0.55
C GLY A 129 -21.95 -4.81 1.01
N GLY A 130 -21.17 -5.69 1.66
CA GLY A 130 -21.62 -6.98 2.16
C GLY A 130 -22.36 -7.79 1.10
N ALA A 131 -23.53 -8.34 1.44
CA ALA A 131 -24.34 -9.18 0.55
C ALA A 131 -24.86 -8.48 -0.71
N LYS A 132 -24.72 -7.16 -0.83
CA LYS A 132 -25.14 -6.40 -2.04
C LYS A 132 -24.15 -6.52 -3.19
N LEU A 133 -22.93 -6.97 -2.92
CA LEU A 133 -21.97 -7.25 -3.98
C LEU A 133 -22.37 -8.51 -4.73
N ALA A 134 -22.44 -8.40 -6.05
CA ALA A 134 -22.87 -9.49 -6.90
C ALA A 134 -21.97 -9.62 -8.12
N VAL A 135 -21.84 -10.85 -8.61
CA VAL A 135 -21.34 -11.13 -9.96
C VAL A 135 -22.44 -11.80 -10.75
N ARG A 136 -22.76 -11.24 -11.90
CA ARG A 136 -23.82 -11.76 -12.77
C ARG A 136 -23.38 -11.84 -14.22
N ALA A 137 -23.91 -12.83 -14.94
CA ALA A 137 -23.72 -12.91 -16.38
C ALA A 137 -24.47 -11.76 -17.07
N VAL A 138 -23.85 -11.18 -18.08
CA VAL A 138 -24.43 -10.08 -18.86
C VAL A 138 -24.71 -10.57 -20.27
N ARG A 139 -25.91 -10.28 -20.77
CA ARG A 139 -26.31 -10.54 -22.15
C ARG A 139 -26.31 -9.24 -22.93
N GLY A 140 -25.81 -9.27 -24.16
CA GLY A 140 -25.81 -8.12 -25.06
C GLY A 140 -24.60 -7.20 -24.91
N ARG A 141 -24.79 -5.93 -25.33
CA ARG A 141 -23.73 -4.92 -25.32
C ARG A 141 -23.59 -4.32 -23.92
N PHE A 142 -22.35 -4.04 -23.52
CA PHE A 142 -22.08 -3.30 -22.28
C PHE A 142 -22.64 -1.88 -22.37
N PRO A 143 -23.04 -1.29 -21.23
CA PRO A 143 -23.50 0.09 -21.21
C PRO A 143 -22.40 1.03 -21.70
N LYS A 144 -22.80 2.20 -22.20
CA LYS A 144 -21.85 3.27 -22.51
C LYS A 144 -21.42 3.96 -21.20
N GLY A 145 -20.18 4.43 -21.16
CA GLY A 145 -19.68 5.27 -20.06
C GLY A 145 -20.48 6.57 -19.92
N ASN A 146 -20.41 7.20 -18.74
CA ASN A 146 -21.13 8.46 -18.53
C ASN A 146 -20.51 9.58 -19.39
N LYS A 147 -21.28 10.65 -19.61
CA LYS A 147 -20.78 11.82 -20.33
C LYS A 147 -19.61 12.42 -19.54
N SER A 148 -18.52 12.74 -20.23
CA SER A 148 -17.37 13.42 -19.60
C SER A 148 -17.80 14.73 -18.92
N GLY A 149 -17.21 15.02 -17.76
CA GLY A 149 -17.52 16.23 -16.98
C GLY A 149 -18.73 16.09 -16.06
N THR A 150 -19.32 14.90 -15.92
CA THR A 150 -20.27 14.62 -14.84
C THR A 150 -19.57 13.94 -13.66
N TRP A 151 -20.12 14.11 -12.45
CA TRP A 151 -19.57 13.46 -11.25
C TRP A 151 -19.49 11.93 -11.40
N GLN A 152 -20.42 11.32 -12.15
CA GLN A 152 -20.36 9.88 -12.41
C GLN A 152 -19.13 9.49 -13.23
N ALA A 153 -18.77 10.31 -14.23
CA ALA A 153 -17.58 10.04 -15.04
C ALA A 153 -16.29 10.17 -14.21
N GLU A 154 -16.26 11.06 -13.22
CA GLU A 154 -15.14 11.17 -12.27
C GLU A 154 -15.02 9.92 -11.39
N VAL A 155 -16.14 9.42 -10.84
CA VAL A 155 -16.16 8.18 -10.07
C VAL A 155 -15.78 6.97 -10.94
N GLU A 156 -16.29 6.90 -12.17
CA GLU A 156 -15.93 5.85 -13.14
C GLU A 156 -14.44 5.87 -13.45
N ALA A 157 -13.84 7.04 -13.61
CA ALA A 157 -12.42 7.21 -13.86
C ALA A 157 -11.58 6.78 -12.64
N ALA A 158 -11.98 7.18 -11.43
CA ALA A 158 -11.29 6.82 -10.20
C ALA A 158 -11.38 5.30 -9.92
N ALA A 159 -12.56 4.72 -10.06
CA ALA A 159 -12.77 3.28 -9.94
C ALA A 159 -11.98 2.52 -11.02
N SER A 160 -11.95 3.04 -12.26
CA SER A 160 -11.15 2.45 -13.33
C SER A 160 -9.66 2.51 -13.02
N ALA A 161 -9.16 3.59 -12.42
CA ALA A 161 -7.76 3.72 -12.02
C ALA A 161 -7.38 2.70 -10.95
N ALA A 162 -8.23 2.53 -9.93
CA ALA A 162 -8.05 1.52 -8.88
C ALA A 162 -8.09 0.08 -9.43
N LEU A 163 -8.98 -0.18 -10.40
CA LEU A 163 -9.13 -1.49 -11.05
C LEU A 163 -8.15 -1.72 -12.21
N LYS A 164 -7.44 -0.70 -12.69
CA LYS A 164 -6.73 -0.69 -13.99
C LYS A 164 -5.87 -1.93 -14.28
N PRO A 165 -5.09 -2.47 -13.33
CA PRO A 165 -4.28 -3.67 -13.59
C PRO A 165 -5.12 -4.94 -13.84
N GLU A 166 -6.41 -4.92 -13.52
CA GLU A 166 -7.37 -6.00 -13.73
C GLU A 166 -8.35 -5.74 -14.89
N LEU A 167 -8.38 -4.50 -15.40
CA LEU A 167 -9.23 -4.13 -16.52
C LEU A 167 -8.63 -4.64 -17.83
N ALA A 168 -9.36 -5.53 -18.49
CA ALA A 168 -9.01 -5.94 -19.85
C ALA A 168 -9.43 -4.87 -20.86
N ARG A 169 -8.80 -4.88 -22.05
CA ARG A 169 -9.20 -3.98 -23.14
C ARG A 169 -10.68 -4.21 -23.50
N GLY A 170 -11.47 -3.14 -23.40
CA GLY A 170 -12.91 -3.17 -23.68
C GLY A 170 -13.79 -3.45 -22.47
N ASP A 171 -13.21 -3.56 -21.28
CA ASP A 171 -13.97 -3.49 -20.04
C ASP A 171 -14.58 -2.09 -19.85
N VAL A 172 -15.72 -2.04 -19.17
CA VAL A 172 -16.45 -0.80 -18.88
C VAL A 172 -16.73 -0.72 -17.39
N VAL A 173 -16.44 0.44 -16.80
CA VAL A 173 -16.80 0.75 -15.42
C VAL A 173 -17.94 1.76 -15.47
N ARG A 174 -19.02 1.50 -14.72
CA ARG A 174 -20.26 2.28 -14.78
C ARG A 174 -20.79 2.57 -13.39
N VAL A 175 -21.08 3.83 -13.07
CA VAL A 175 -21.80 4.17 -11.83
C VAL A 175 -23.26 3.72 -11.91
N MET A 176 -23.71 3.06 -10.84
CA MET A 176 -25.05 2.53 -10.68
C MET A 176 -25.74 3.23 -9.50
N GLY A 177 -26.66 4.13 -9.83
CA GLY A 177 -27.48 4.85 -8.85
C GLY A 177 -26.84 6.12 -8.33
N GLU A 178 -27.17 6.45 -7.08
CA GLU A 178 -26.86 7.73 -6.42
C GLU A 178 -25.98 7.50 -5.19
N TRP A 179 -25.33 8.58 -4.73
CA TRP A 179 -24.58 8.57 -3.47
C TRP A 179 -25.48 8.21 -2.29
N LYS A 180 -24.98 7.34 -1.43
CA LYS A 180 -25.63 6.94 -0.19
C LYS A 180 -24.69 7.14 0.98
N PRO A 181 -25.13 7.78 2.06
CA PRO A 181 -24.36 7.80 3.29
C PRO A 181 -24.19 6.38 3.80
N SER A 182 -22.97 6.04 4.20
CA SER A 182 -22.62 4.76 4.81
C SER A 182 -21.71 5.01 6.00
N MET A 183 -21.69 4.07 6.94
CA MET A 183 -20.82 4.12 8.10
C MET A 183 -19.75 3.05 7.96
N HIS A 184 -18.47 3.43 8.05
CA HIS A 184 -17.41 2.44 8.04
C HIS A 184 -17.53 1.56 9.31
N PRO A 185 -17.62 0.22 9.20
CA PRO A 185 -17.93 -0.64 10.33
C PRO A 185 -16.85 -0.63 11.43
N ALA A 186 -15.57 -0.48 11.05
CA ALA A 186 -14.45 -0.41 12.01
C ALA A 186 -14.28 0.99 12.62
N THR A 187 -13.95 2.00 11.80
CA THR A 187 -13.62 3.37 12.25
C THR A 187 -14.82 4.23 12.64
N LYS A 188 -16.05 3.82 12.29
CA LYS A 188 -17.27 4.65 12.44
C LYS A 188 -17.18 5.99 11.71
N GLU A 189 -16.35 6.09 10.68
CA GLU A 189 -16.30 7.26 9.81
C GLU A 189 -17.51 7.27 8.87
N ARG A 190 -18.06 8.47 8.64
CA ARG A 190 -19.12 8.67 7.65
C ARG A 190 -18.51 8.72 6.25
N LEU A 191 -19.06 7.91 5.35
CA LEU A 191 -18.65 7.80 3.96
C LEU A 191 -19.82 8.12 3.04
N GLN A 192 -19.54 8.66 1.85
CA GLN A 192 -20.49 8.72 0.75
C GLN A 192 -20.14 7.60 -0.21
N CYS A 193 -21.04 6.63 -0.40
CA CYS A 193 -20.78 5.45 -1.21
C CYS A 193 -21.76 5.32 -2.38
N VAL A 194 -21.28 4.83 -3.51
CA VAL A 194 -22.08 4.57 -4.71
C VAL A 194 -21.70 3.21 -5.29
N ALA A 195 -22.69 2.48 -5.81
CA ALA A 195 -22.42 1.22 -6.48
C ALA A 195 -21.81 1.49 -7.86
N VAL A 196 -20.81 0.69 -8.24
CA VAL A 196 -20.14 0.78 -9.54
C VAL A 196 -20.07 -0.61 -10.15
N SER A 197 -20.56 -0.77 -11.37
CA SER A 197 -20.52 -2.01 -12.11
C SER A 197 -19.31 -2.07 -13.04
N HIS A 198 -18.47 -3.10 -12.86
CA HIS A 198 -17.40 -3.48 -13.77
C HIS A 198 -17.91 -4.55 -14.74
N TYR A 199 -18.07 -4.17 -16.01
CA TYR A 199 -18.41 -5.06 -17.11
C TYR A 199 -17.15 -5.55 -17.82
N THR A 200 -17.05 -6.86 -18.02
CA THR A 200 -15.84 -7.48 -18.58
C THR A 200 -16.15 -8.71 -19.42
N LYS A 201 -15.50 -8.80 -20.59
CA LYS A 201 -15.78 -9.85 -21.60
C LYS A 201 -14.97 -11.13 -21.40
N SER A 202 -13.82 -11.03 -20.74
CA SER A 202 -12.75 -12.03 -20.81
C SER A 202 -12.51 -12.80 -19.52
N LYS A 203 -13.40 -12.70 -18.52
CA LYS A 203 -13.18 -13.37 -17.25
C LYS A 203 -13.47 -14.87 -17.35
N ARG A 204 -12.40 -15.67 -17.46
CA ARG A 204 -12.38 -17.13 -17.17
C ARG A 204 -11.65 -17.38 -15.85
N GLY A 205 -12.33 -17.94 -14.85
CA GLY A 205 -11.78 -18.34 -13.55
C GLY A 205 -12.51 -17.72 -12.36
N ALA A 206 -12.10 -18.04 -11.13
CA ALA A 206 -12.71 -17.51 -9.91
C ALA A 206 -12.12 -16.15 -9.51
N LEU A 207 -12.89 -15.36 -8.77
CA LEU A 207 -12.38 -14.23 -8.00
C LEU A 207 -11.64 -14.74 -6.76
N ASP A 208 -10.56 -14.05 -6.38
CA ASP A 208 -9.83 -14.33 -5.14
C ASP A 208 -10.58 -13.81 -3.90
N ARG A 209 -10.02 -14.04 -2.71
CA ARG A 209 -10.61 -13.58 -1.44
C ARG A 209 -10.61 -12.06 -1.30
N CYS A 210 -9.89 -11.35 -2.15
CA CYS A 210 -9.87 -9.88 -2.23
C CYS A 210 -10.90 -9.33 -3.22
N GLY A 211 -11.73 -10.18 -3.83
CA GLY A 211 -12.71 -9.77 -4.84
C GLY A 211 -12.11 -9.39 -6.19
N GLY A 212 -10.80 -9.56 -6.35
CA GLY A 212 -10.04 -9.19 -7.53
C GLY A 212 -9.61 -10.40 -8.35
N ARG A 213 -8.75 -10.12 -9.34
CA ARG A 213 -7.96 -11.14 -10.02
C ARG A 213 -6.51 -10.72 -10.11
N GLY A 214 -5.61 -11.64 -9.80
CA GLY A 214 -4.18 -11.49 -10.04
C GLY A 214 -3.38 -11.60 -8.76
N LYS A 215 -2.20 -11.00 -8.74
CA LYS A 215 -1.32 -10.97 -7.57
C LYS A 215 -1.71 -9.79 -6.67
N LEU A 216 -2.97 -9.69 -6.28
CA LEU A 216 -3.44 -8.73 -5.28
C LEU A 216 -3.39 -9.42 -3.92
N ALA A 217 -2.72 -8.81 -2.97
CA ALA A 217 -2.82 -9.22 -1.56
C ALA A 217 -3.86 -8.35 -0.86
N CYS A 218 -4.60 -8.94 0.07
CA CYS A 218 -5.46 -8.22 0.99
C CYS A 218 -5.40 -8.91 2.35
N GLU A 219 -5.96 -8.23 3.34
CA GLU A 219 -6.08 -8.77 4.69
C GLU A 219 -6.86 -10.10 4.71
N ALA A 220 -7.95 -10.21 3.96
CA ALA A 220 -8.74 -11.45 3.87
C ALA A 220 -7.96 -12.66 3.29
N MET A 221 -6.81 -12.43 2.65
CA MET A 221 -5.89 -13.50 2.20
C MET A 221 -4.81 -13.85 3.24
N GLY A 222 -4.86 -13.26 4.44
CA GLY A 222 -3.84 -13.43 5.47
C GLY A 222 -2.57 -12.63 5.19
N ASN A 223 -2.65 -11.54 4.43
CA ASN A 223 -1.47 -10.72 4.15
C ASN A 223 -1.17 -9.75 5.31
N SER A 224 -0.02 -9.92 5.94
CA SER A 224 0.40 -9.11 7.09
C SER A 224 0.72 -7.66 6.78
N ALA A 225 1.15 -7.33 5.56
CA ALA A 225 1.40 -5.93 5.20
C ALA A 225 0.09 -5.14 5.10
N ALA A 226 -0.92 -5.70 4.42
CA ALA A 226 -2.24 -5.09 4.30
C ALA A 226 -2.92 -4.97 5.68
N HIS A 227 -2.84 -6.01 6.52
CA HIS A 227 -3.36 -5.97 7.88
C HIS A 227 -2.64 -4.95 8.75
N GLY A 228 -1.30 -4.94 8.76
CA GLY A 228 -0.51 -3.97 9.52
C GLY A 228 -0.93 -2.54 9.22
N LEU A 229 -1.07 -2.18 7.94
CA LEU A 229 -1.53 -0.84 7.56
C LEU A 229 -2.96 -0.56 8.06
N ASN A 230 -3.86 -1.53 7.91
CA ASN A 230 -5.24 -1.40 8.40
C ASN A 230 -5.26 -1.16 9.92
N VAL A 231 -4.42 -1.85 10.69
CA VAL A 231 -4.32 -1.66 12.14
C VAL A 231 -3.77 -0.27 12.49
N VAL A 232 -2.71 0.20 11.82
CA VAL A 232 -2.19 1.56 12.03
C VAL A 232 -3.30 2.59 11.82
N ARG A 233 -4.04 2.49 10.71
CA ARG A 233 -5.13 3.40 10.39
C ARG A 233 -6.26 3.32 11.43
N TYR A 234 -6.68 2.11 11.80
CA TYR A 234 -7.71 1.90 12.81
C TYR A 234 -7.33 2.57 14.15
N ARG A 235 -6.12 2.28 14.64
CA ARG A 235 -5.63 2.82 15.91
C ARG A 235 -5.43 4.34 15.88
N LEU A 236 -5.02 4.91 14.75
CA LEU A 236 -4.92 6.35 14.59
C LEU A 236 -6.29 7.04 14.67
N VAL A 237 -7.31 6.47 14.02
CA VAL A 237 -8.68 7.01 14.10
C VAL A 237 -9.22 6.89 15.53
N GLU A 238 -9.02 5.74 16.18
CA GLU A 238 -9.40 5.53 17.58
C GLU A 238 -8.71 6.54 18.51
N ALA A 239 -7.39 6.74 18.37
CA ALA A 239 -6.65 7.73 19.15
C ALA A 239 -7.20 9.15 18.97
N THR A 240 -7.52 9.53 17.74
CA THR A 240 -8.11 10.85 17.43
C THR A 240 -9.50 11.02 18.09
N GLN A 241 -10.31 9.96 18.08
CA GLN A 241 -11.62 9.97 18.77
C GLN A 241 -11.46 10.07 20.29
N LEU A 242 -10.49 9.35 20.87
CA LEU A 242 -10.20 9.38 22.30
C LEU A 242 -9.63 10.74 22.74
N GLN A 243 -8.78 11.35 21.90
CA GLN A 243 -8.29 12.71 22.07
C GLN A 243 -9.47 13.70 22.14
N ALA A 244 -10.39 13.64 21.18
CA ALA A 244 -11.57 14.51 21.16
C ALA A 244 -12.49 14.27 22.37
N ALA A 245 -12.47 13.07 22.94
CA ALA A 245 -13.23 12.71 24.15
C ALA A 245 -12.51 13.03 25.47
N GLY A 246 -11.29 13.61 25.44
CA GLY A 246 -10.52 13.92 26.64
C GLY A 246 -9.99 12.69 27.40
N LYS A 247 -9.90 11.54 26.73
CA LYS A 247 -9.40 10.28 27.30
C LYS A 247 -7.92 10.11 27.03
N GLU A 248 -7.10 10.86 27.77
CA GLU A 248 -5.66 11.00 27.50
C GLU A 248 -4.90 9.67 27.54
N ALA A 249 -5.11 8.85 28.57
CA ALA A 249 -4.38 7.59 28.74
C ALA A 249 -4.70 6.58 27.62
N GLU A 250 -5.98 6.42 27.28
CA GLU A 250 -6.42 5.55 26.19
C GLU A 250 -5.96 6.09 24.82
N CYS A 251 -6.00 7.41 24.63
CA CYS A 251 -5.49 8.04 23.42
C CYS A 251 -3.98 7.75 23.25
N GLN A 252 -3.18 8.00 24.29
CA GLN A 252 -1.74 7.71 24.28
C GLN A 252 -1.49 6.25 23.94
N GLN A 253 -2.24 5.32 24.52
CA GLN A 253 -2.07 3.89 24.22
C GLN A 253 -2.37 3.59 22.75
N ALA A 254 -3.53 4.01 22.22
CA ALA A 254 -3.91 3.76 20.83
C ALA A 254 -2.91 4.38 19.83
N ALA A 255 -2.48 5.63 20.08
CA ALA A 255 -1.49 6.30 19.25
C ALA A 255 -0.12 5.60 19.30
N ARG A 256 0.33 5.17 20.49
CA ARG A 256 1.58 4.42 20.67
C ARG A 256 1.58 3.10 19.91
N GLU A 257 0.47 2.38 19.92
CA GLU A 257 0.30 1.13 19.17
C GLU A 257 0.35 1.37 17.65
N ALA A 258 -0.30 2.43 17.15
CA ALA A 258 -0.19 2.82 15.74
C ALA A 258 1.27 3.14 15.35
N VAL A 259 2.01 3.87 16.20
CA VAL A 259 3.43 4.16 15.99
C VAL A 259 4.28 2.89 15.99
N ALA A 260 4.03 1.97 16.93
CA ALA A 260 4.76 0.70 17.01
C ALA A 260 4.61 -0.09 15.70
N ILE A 261 3.38 -0.31 15.24
CA ILE A 261 3.13 -1.09 14.02
C ILE A 261 3.71 -0.40 12.79
N ALA A 262 3.56 0.92 12.68
CA ALA A 262 4.14 1.69 11.58
C ALA A 262 5.68 1.57 11.50
N ARG A 263 6.36 1.53 12.65
CA ARG A 263 7.82 1.30 12.73
C ARG A 263 8.20 -0.15 12.41
N GLY A 264 7.41 -1.09 12.89
CA GLY A 264 7.66 -2.51 12.72
C GLY A 264 7.43 -3.01 11.30
N MET A 265 6.51 -2.41 10.54
CA MET A 265 6.20 -2.83 9.17
C MET A 265 7.43 -2.84 8.24
N PRO A 266 8.20 -1.73 8.08
CA PRO A 266 9.43 -1.76 7.28
C PRO A 266 10.50 -2.73 7.81
N ARG A 267 10.65 -2.85 9.13
CA ARG A 267 11.60 -3.77 9.78
C ARG A 267 11.25 -5.23 9.46
N TRP A 268 9.96 -5.57 9.55
CA TRP A 268 9.45 -6.88 9.19
C TRP A 268 9.61 -7.18 7.71
N ARG A 269 9.32 -6.24 6.80
CA ARG A 269 9.57 -6.40 5.36
C ARG A 269 11.04 -6.77 5.12
N GLN A 270 11.96 -6.02 5.73
CA GLN A 270 13.39 -6.26 5.62
C GLN A 270 13.76 -7.65 6.17
N TYR A 271 13.30 -7.99 7.37
CA TYR A 271 13.53 -9.29 7.99
C TYR A 271 13.00 -10.45 7.13
N ALA A 272 11.73 -10.40 6.71
CA ALA A 272 11.10 -11.46 5.93
C ALA A 272 11.71 -11.60 4.52
N THR A 273 12.25 -10.51 3.96
CA THR A 273 12.97 -10.54 2.68
C THR A 273 14.33 -11.22 2.81
N LEU A 274 15.02 -11.01 3.94
CA LEU A 274 16.39 -11.48 4.14
C LEU A 274 16.48 -12.87 4.77
N ASN A 275 15.55 -13.25 5.64
CA ASN A 275 15.73 -14.40 6.55
C ASN A 275 14.84 -15.58 6.27
N THR A 276 13.55 -15.33 6.07
CA THR A 276 12.58 -16.43 5.98
C THR A 276 12.28 -16.81 4.53
N ALA A 277 12.67 -15.98 3.56
CA ALA A 277 12.18 -16.03 2.18
C ALA A 277 10.63 -16.06 2.09
N GLU A 278 9.94 -15.73 3.20
CA GLU A 278 8.47 -15.70 3.29
C GLU A 278 7.92 -14.37 2.82
N TRP A 279 8.78 -13.36 2.58
CA TRP A 279 8.32 -12.12 1.95
C TRP A 279 7.91 -12.40 0.51
N LYS A 280 6.64 -12.72 0.36
CA LYS A 280 5.98 -12.79 -0.92
C LYS A 280 5.65 -11.37 -1.34
N ALA A 281 6.52 -10.76 -2.13
CA ALA A 281 6.24 -9.49 -2.76
C ALA A 281 4.97 -9.62 -3.62
N PHE A 282 3.97 -8.82 -3.31
CA PHE A 282 2.79 -8.66 -4.15
C PHE A 282 2.95 -7.35 -4.92
N PRO A 283 2.66 -7.31 -6.22
CA PRO A 283 2.69 -6.05 -6.96
C PRO A 283 1.69 -5.03 -6.40
N ARG A 284 0.63 -5.49 -5.73
CA ARG A 284 -0.41 -4.63 -5.16
C ARG A 284 -1.02 -5.20 -3.90
N TYR A 285 -1.46 -4.30 -3.04
CA TYR A 285 -2.10 -4.55 -1.76
C TYR A 285 -3.42 -3.79 -1.72
N ARG A 286 -4.54 -4.51 -1.57
CA ARG A 286 -5.83 -3.92 -1.23
C ARG A 286 -5.90 -3.78 0.29
N THR A 287 -6.12 -2.55 0.71
CA THR A 287 -6.27 -2.13 2.09
C THR A 287 -7.72 -1.72 2.31
N ARG A 288 -8.17 -1.74 3.55
CA ARG A 288 -9.55 -1.41 3.90
C ARG A 288 -9.83 0.07 3.79
N PHE A 289 -8.83 0.91 4.06
CA PHE A 289 -9.01 2.34 4.22
C PHE A 289 -8.42 3.18 3.08
N ASP A 290 -7.47 2.61 2.34
CA ASP A 290 -6.62 3.36 1.40
C ASP A 290 -6.75 2.84 -0.03
N GLY A 291 -7.65 1.89 -0.26
CA GLY A 291 -7.85 1.28 -1.57
C GLY A 291 -6.70 0.36 -1.96
N VAL A 292 -6.32 0.39 -3.24
CA VAL A 292 -5.28 -0.47 -3.79
C VAL A 292 -3.97 0.32 -3.93
N LEU A 293 -2.95 -0.13 -3.21
CA LEU A 293 -1.61 0.45 -3.19
C LEU A 293 -0.61 -0.51 -3.83
N ASP A 294 0.47 0.00 -4.42
CA ASP A 294 1.66 -0.82 -4.64
C ASP A 294 2.48 -0.94 -3.34
N GLU A 295 3.52 -1.77 -3.36
CA GLU A 295 4.33 -2.04 -2.15
C GLU A 295 4.97 -0.76 -1.58
N ASP A 296 5.56 0.07 -2.45
CA ASP A 296 6.26 1.28 -2.01
C ASP A 296 5.29 2.33 -1.47
N ALA A 297 4.12 2.49 -2.09
CA ALA A 297 3.05 3.35 -1.59
C ALA A 297 2.51 2.86 -0.25
N LEU A 298 2.36 1.54 -0.05
CA LEU A 298 1.91 0.95 1.21
C LEU A 298 2.87 1.29 2.37
N PHE A 299 4.18 1.10 2.17
CA PHE A 299 5.15 1.39 3.23
C PHE A 299 5.37 2.89 3.44
N THR A 300 5.31 3.69 2.38
CA THR A 300 5.35 5.15 2.49
C THR A 300 4.18 5.66 3.32
N LEU A 301 2.97 5.13 3.05
CA LEU A 301 1.78 5.49 3.80
C LEU A 301 1.88 5.02 5.27
N ALA A 302 2.39 3.81 5.53
CA ALA A 302 2.61 3.35 6.91
C ALA A 302 3.51 4.31 7.70
N ILE A 303 4.60 4.79 7.11
CA ILE A 303 5.51 5.78 7.72
C ILE A 303 4.80 7.11 7.98
N GLN A 304 4.02 7.59 7.01
CA GLN A 304 3.23 8.81 7.16
C GLN A 304 2.24 8.68 8.32
N LEU A 305 1.47 7.59 8.37
CA LEU A 305 0.50 7.34 9.44
C LEU A 305 1.18 7.18 10.80
N GLY A 306 2.38 6.60 10.86
CA GLY A 306 3.19 6.54 12.07
C GLY A 306 3.60 7.94 12.56
N THR A 307 3.93 8.84 11.64
CA THR A 307 4.26 10.24 11.97
C THR A 307 3.02 10.98 12.50
N GLU A 308 1.87 10.79 11.86
CA GLU A 308 0.59 11.34 12.32
C GLU A 308 0.22 10.80 13.71
N ALA A 309 0.38 9.50 13.94
CA ALA A 309 0.14 8.88 15.24
C ALA A 309 1.08 9.39 16.33
N GLN A 310 2.34 9.67 16.01
CA GLN A 310 3.29 10.27 16.94
C GLN A 310 2.86 11.69 17.33
N ALA A 311 2.30 12.47 16.40
CA ALA A 311 1.74 13.78 16.70
C ALA A 311 0.51 13.68 17.63
N VAL A 312 -0.41 12.74 17.36
CA VAL A 312 -1.57 12.49 18.23
C VAL A 312 -1.13 12.03 19.63
N TYR A 313 -0.13 11.15 19.73
CA TYR A 313 0.42 10.71 21.01
C TYR A 313 0.91 11.89 21.85
N ALA A 314 1.67 12.80 21.26
CA ALA A 314 2.17 14.00 21.92
C ALA A 314 1.02 14.94 22.33
N ALA A 315 0.03 15.11 21.46
CA ALA A 315 -1.16 15.92 21.74
C ALA A 315 -2.04 15.34 22.87
N CYS A 316 -1.93 14.04 23.14
CA CYS A 316 -2.59 13.37 24.26
C CYS A 316 -1.75 13.38 25.56
N GLY A 317 -0.71 14.23 25.64
CA GLY A 317 0.14 14.39 26.83
C GLY A 317 1.35 13.46 26.86
N GLY A 318 1.57 12.67 25.81
CA GLY A 318 2.76 11.84 25.66
C GLY A 318 4.02 12.66 25.32
N GLY A 319 5.19 12.07 25.55
CA GLY A 319 6.44 12.64 25.04
C GLY A 319 6.51 12.63 23.51
N GLY A 320 7.34 13.48 22.91
CA GLY A 320 7.45 13.60 21.45
C GLY A 320 7.95 12.36 20.71
N ASN A 321 8.44 11.33 21.40
CA ASN A 321 8.85 10.05 20.82
C ASN A 321 8.32 8.89 21.68
N PRO A 322 7.21 8.24 21.29
CA PRO A 322 6.68 7.09 22.02
C PRO A 322 7.70 5.97 22.06
N LYS A 323 7.94 5.42 23.26
CA LYS A 323 8.77 4.22 23.42
C LYS A 323 7.99 3.00 22.97
N THR A 324 8.56 2.27 22.01
CA THR A 324 8.02 1.03 21.44
C THR A 324 9.01 -0.10 21.69
N THR A 325 8.50 -1.31 21.86
CA THR A 325 9.31 -2.53 21.98
C THR A 325 9.26 -3.32 20.68
N ALA A 326 10.27 -4.15 20.41
CA ALA A 326 10.27 -5.04 19.24
C ALA A 326 9.01 -5.93 19.18
N ALA A 327 8.52 -6.39 20.33
CA ALA A 327 7.30 -7.19 20.42
C ALA A 327 6.03 -6.42 20.03
N GLU A 328 5.92 -5.14 20.38
CA GLU A 328 4.81 -4.27 19.99
C GLU A 328 4.88 -3.91 18.51
N GLU A 329 6.08 -3.64 17.99
CA GLU A 329 6.28 -3.34 16.57
C GLU A 329 5.90 -4.52 15.67
N GLN A 330 5.97 -5.73 16.20
CA GLN A 330 5.67 -6.98 15.51
C GLN A 330 4.26 -7.51 15.73
N SER A 331 3.44 -6.85 16.53
CA SER A 331 2.15 -7.43 16.94
C SER A 331 1.19 -7.72 15.79
N PHE A 332 1.35 -7.03 14.65
CA PHE A 332 0.51 -7.19 13.46
C PHE A 332 0.74 -8.50 12.69
N HIS A 333 1.77 -9.29 13.01
CA HIS A 333 2.00 -10.59 12.37
C HIS A 333 1.71 -11.79 13.29
N THR A 334 1.60 -11.57 14.61
CA THR A 334 1.50 -12.65 15.60
C THR A 334 0.06 -13.01 16.01
N CYS A 335 -0.95 -12.29 15.53
CA CYS A 335 -2.35 -12.47 15.93
C CYS A 335 -3.23 -12.63 14.70
N TRP A 336 -3.57 -13.87 14.34
CA TRP A 336 -4.49 -14.24 13.27
C TRP A 336 -5.40 -15.37 13.72
#